data_AF-A0A7J4K9U9-F1
#
_entry.id   AF-A0A7J4K9U9-F1
#
_cell.length_a   1.000
_cell.length_b   1.000
_cell.length_c   1.000
_cell.angle_alpha   90.00
_cell.angle_beta   90.00
_cell.angle_gamma   90.00
#
_symmetry.space_group_name_H-M   'P 1'
#
loop_
_entity.id
_entity.type
_entity.pdbx_description
1 polymer ?
#
loop_
_entity_poly.entity_id
_entity_poly.type
_entity_poly.pdbx_seq_one_letter_code
_entity_poly.pdbx_strand_id
1 'polypeptide(L)'
;MIYKISTHLKKYNIYHKVIRNSIKTRRSKVPVPIFNNDLAYLSGVIVGDGAMVISPRKRGGNHYVLSIFNGSKEYLMYLNSLFINYFNHEGRIYKDKRNEVYSLIIEVVAIFFYFVNIGLPTGKSEEEFVPKIIKNNKNYFRQYIGGLVDTDGHVSSPKRLHLKQKSKNLLLEIVGFLNSNGVACRYPKVNYTDNKPYWYILFDNKVPLRLKSPL
;
A
#
# COMPACT_ATOMS: atom_id res chain seq x y z
N MET A 1 12.20 2.75 13.50
CA MET A 1 10.79 2.44 13.18
C MET A 1 9.95 2.24 14.44
N ILE A 2 10.26 1.24 15.28
CA ILE A 2 9.45 0.89 16.47
C ILE A 2 9.14 2.04 17.43
N TYR A 3 10.11 2.92 17.71
CA TYR A 3 9.89 4.08 18.57
C TYR A 3 8.95 5.12 17.94
N LYS A 4 8.98 5.29 16.62
CA LYS A 4 8.03 6.18 15.92
C LYS A 4 6.60 5.65 16.05
N ILE A 5 6.42 4.33 15.92
CA ILE A 5 5.13 3.67 16.18
C ILE A 5 4.69 3.89 17.62
N SER A 6 5.59 3.70 18.59
CA SER A 6 5.30 3.97 20.01
C SER A 6 4.87 5.43 20.24
N THR A 7 5.55 6.40 19.64
CA THR A 7 5.18 7.82 19.73
C THR A 7 3.76 8.07 19.18
N HIS A 8 3.42 7.50 18.03
CA HIS A 8 2.05 7.58 17.51
C HIS A 8 1.04 6.95 18.47
N LEU A 9 1.31 5.74 18.98
CA LEU A 9 0.41 5.09 19.92
C LEU A 9 0.20 5.92 21.19
N LYS A 10 1.24 6.58 21.71
CA LYS A 10 1.12 7.54 22.83
C LYS A 10 0.24 8.72 22.47
N LYS A 11 0.42 9.33 21.30
CA LYS A 11 -0.38 10.47 20.81
C LYS A 11 -1.88 10.16 20.80
N TYR A 12 -2.26 8.91 20.51
CA TYR A 12 -3.65 8.46 20.51
C TYR A 12 -4.12 7.82 21.83
N ASN A 13 -3.36 7.96 22.92
CA ASN A 13 -3.65 7.36 24.23
C ASN A 13 -3.87 5.84 24.19
N ILE A 14 -3.15 5.15 23.30
CA ILE A 14 -3.25 3.69 23.16
C ILE A 14 -2.22 3.04 24.07
N TYR A 15 -2.70 2.19 24.98
CA TYR A 15 -1.81 1.37 25.80
C TYR A 15 -0.93 0.47 24.92
N HIS A 16 0.38 0.54 25.17
CA HIS A 16 1.35 -0.36 24.55
C HIS A 16 2.62 -0.48 25.40
N LYS A 17 3.39 -1.54 25.13
CA LYS A 17 4.75 -1.74 25.60
C LYS A 17 5.64 -2.12 24.41
N VAL A 18 6.84 -1.56 24.37
CA VAL A 18 7.89 -2.02 23.45
C VAL A 18 8.59 -3.20 24.12
N ILE A 19 8.59 -4.36 23.46
CA ILE A 19 9.25 -5.58 23.97
C ILE A 19 10.16 -6.09 22.87
N ARG A 20 11.47 -5.92 23.03
CA ARG A 20 12.47 -6.19 21.98
C ARG A 20 12.10 -5.44 20.69
N ASN A 21 11.91 -6.15 19.58
CA ASN A 21 11.48 -5.64 18.28
C ASN A 21 9.96 -5.67 18.07
N SER A 22 9.15 -5.84 19.13
CA SER A 22 7.70 -5.98 19.03
C SER A 22 6.94 -4.89 19.78
N ILE A 23 5.75 -4.56 19.29
CA ILE A 23 4.77 -3.73 20.01
C ILE A 23 3.71 -4.66 20.62
N LYS A 24 3.61 -4.65 21.95
CA LYS A 24 2.53 -5.32 22.69
C LYS A 24 1.46 -4.31 23.06
N THR A 25 0.25 -4.47 22.53
CA THR A 25 -0.96 -3.76 22.95
C THR A 25 -1.79 -4.65 23.90
N ARG A 26 -2.98 -4.18 24.30
CA ARG A 26 -3.92 -5.03 25.06
C ARG A 26 -4.46 -6.22 24.25
N ARG A 27 -4.47 -6.12 22.91
CA ARG A 27 -5.13 -7.11 22.02
C ARG A 27 -4.16 -7.95 21.20
N SER A 28 -2.92 -7.49 21.04
CA SER A 28 -1.97 -8.15 20.15
C SER A 28 -0.53 -7.87 20.56
N LYS A 29 0.38 -8.75 20.14
CA LYS A 29 1.82 -8.53 20.16
C LYS A 29 2.32 -8.76 18.73
N VAL A 30 2.81 -7.71 18.10
CA VAL A 30 3.24 -7.76 16.70
C VAL A 30 4.72 -7.34 16.58
N PRO A 31 5.59 -8.15 15.93
CA PRO A 31 6.93 -7.73 15.56
C PRO A 31 6.86 -6.53 14.60
N VAL A 32 7.83 -5.64 14.72
CA VAL A 32 8.00 -4.49 13.82
C VAL A 32 9.15 -4.84 12.86
N PRO A 33 8.84 -5.22 11.61
CA PRO A 33 9.85 -5.67 10.66
C PRO A 33 10.74 -4.51 10.18
N ILE A 34 11.97 -4.85 9.79
CA ILE A 34 12.81 -3.95 9.00
C ILE A 34 12.16 -3.80 7.62
N PHE A 35 12.05 -2.56 7.14
CA PHE A 35 11.46 -2.29 5.83
C PHE A 35 12.29 -2.93 4.72
N ASN A 36 11.64 -3.61 3.78
CA ASN A 36 12.28 -4.43 2.75
C ASN A 36 11.49 -4.38 1.42
N ASN A 37 11.91 -5.17 0.44
CA ASN A 37 11.29 -5.24 -0.89
C ASN A 37 9.81 -5.63 -0.87
N ASP A 38 9.42 -6.58 -0.02
CA ASP A 38 8.02 -7.05 0.06
C ASP A 38 7.12 -6.01 0.73
N LEU A 39 7.64 -5.31 1.74
CA LEU A 39 6.93 -4.21 2.38
C LEU A 39 6.84 -2.98 1.48
N ALA A 40 7.82 -2.76 0.60
CA ALA A 40 7.73 -1.74 -0.45
C ALA A 40 6.66 -2.10 -1.49
N TYR A 41 6.62 -3.36 -1.95
CA TYR A 41 5.56 -3.86 -2.81
C TYR A 41 4.18 -3.72 -2.17
N LEU A 42 4.02 -4.18 -0.93
CA LEU A 42 2.77 -4.08 -0.17
C LEU A 42 2.34 -2.62 0.03
N SER A 43 3.28 -1.69 0.19
CA SER A 43 2.99 -0.26 0.24
C SER A 43 2.39 0.26 -1.06
N GLY A 44 2.85 -0.24 -2.22
CA GLY A 44 2.28 0.09 -3.53
C GLY A 44 0.86 -0.42 -3.66
N VAL A 45 0.63 -1.68 -3.27
CA VAL A 45 -0.71 -2.30 -3.24
C VAL A 45 -1.67 -1.52 -2.34
N ILE A 46 -1.22 -1.09 -1.16
CA ILE A 46 -2.05 -0.29 -0.22
C ILE A 46 -2.39 1.08 -0.81
N VAL A 47 -1.51 1.70 -1.61
CA VAL A 47 -1.81 2.99 -2.24
C VAL A 47 -2.84 2.84 -3.35
N GLY A 48 -2.76 1.76 -4.14
CA GLY A 48 -3.72 1.57 -5.23
C GLY A 48 -5.09 1.06 -4.78
N ASP A 49 -5.13 -0.15 -4.22
CA ASP A 49 -6.38 -0.83 -3.84
C ASP A 49 -6.66 -0.80 -2.32
N GLY A 50 -5.83 -0.10 -1.55
CA GLY A 50 -5.94 -0.07 -0.10
C GLY A 50 -6.72 1.13 0.45
N ALA A 51 -7.17 0.99 1.69
CA ALA A 51 -7.67 2.10 2.48
C ALA A 51 -7.18 1.98 3.93
N MET A 52 -6.68 3.10 4.46
CA MET A 52 -6.28 3.22 5.86
C MET A 52 -7.23 4.19 6.58
N VAL A 53 -8.10 3.65 7.44
CA VAL A 53 -9.18 4.42 8.08
C VAL A 53 -9.00 4.44 9.60
N ILE A 54 -9.15 5.64 10.17
CA ILE A 54 -9.35 5.85 11.60
C ILE A 54 -10.81 6.23 11.81
N SER A 55 -11.55 5.46 12.62
CA SER A 55 -12.96 5.74 12.89
C SER A 55 -13.30 5.63 14.37
N PRO A 56 -14.19 6.49 14.92
CA PRO A 56 -14.54 6.44 16.33
C PRO A 56 -15.33 5.17 16.67
N ARG A 57 -15.15 4.69 17.91
CA ARG A 57 -15.89 3.56 18.48
C ARG A 57 -17.11 4.03 19.26
N LYS A 58 -18.18 3.24 19.22
CA LYS A 58 -19.38 3.45 20.06
C LYS A 58 -19.06 3.49 21.57
N ARG A 59 -18.08 2.70 22.02
CA ARG A 59 -17.65 2.60 23.43
C ARG A 59 -16.40 3.44 23.74
N GLY A 60 -16.10 4.44 22.92
CA GLY A 60 -14.92 5.30 23.07
C GLY A 60 -13.63 4.73 22.44
N GLY A 61 -12.73 5.64 22.06
CA GLY A 61 -11.51 5.35 21.29
C GLY A 61 -11.75 5.18 19.79
N ASN A 62 -10.74 4.70 19.06
CA ASN A 62 -10.79 4.56 17.60
C ASN A 62 -10.56 3.12 17.12
N HIS A 63 -11.16 2.76 15.98
CA HIS A 63 -10.71 1.69 15.10
C HIS A 63 -9.61 2.20 14.19
N TYR A 64 -8.63 1.34 13.94
CA TYR A 64 -7.52 1.57 13.02
C TYR A 64 -7.53 0.40 12.05
N VAL A 65 -8.01 0.64 10.84
CA VAL A 65 -8.30 -0.40 9.86
C VAL A 65 -7.45 -0.16 8.64
N LEU A 66 -6.73 -1.18 8.22
CA LEU A 66 -6.16 -1.28 6.88
C LEU A 66 -6.97 -2.33 6.12
N SER A 67 -7.53 -1.94 4.98
CA SER A 67 -8.26 -2.82 4.08
C SER A 67 -7.61 -2.81 2.70
N ILE A 68 -7.58 -3.95 2.01
CA ILE A 68 -7.19 -4.06 0.60
C ILE A 68 -8.31 -4.78 -0.14
N PHE A 69 -8.72 -4.27 -1.30
CA PHE A 69 -9.83 -4.82 -2.09
C PHE A 69 -9.30 -5.44 -3.38
N ASN A 70 -9.83 -6.61 -3.78
CA ASN A 70 -9.46 -7.21 -5.08
C ASN A 70 -10.49 -8.24 -5.54
N GLY A 71 -10.61 -8.43 -6.86
CA GLY A 71 -11.46 -9.47 -7.45
C GLY A 71 -10.93 -10.91 -7.27
N SER A 72 -9.61 -11.08 -7.08
CA SER A 72 -9.00 -12.39 -6.82
C SER A 72 -8.81 -12.63 -5.32
N LYS A 73 -9.47 -13.67 -4.81
CA LYS A 73 -9.27 -14.14 -3.43
C LYS A 73 -7.86 -14.69 -3.22
N GLU A 74 -7.32 -15.39 -4.22
CA GLU A 74 -5.98 -15.99 -4.21
C GLU A 74 -4.91 -14.91 -4.04
N TYR A 75 -5.06 -13.79 -4.73
CA TYR A 75 -4.16 -12.66 -4.58
C TYR A 75 -4.23 -12.07 -3.16
N LEU A 76 -5.43 -11.90 -2.59
CA LEU A 76 -5.57 -11.46 -1.20
C LEU A 76 -4.99 -12.48 -0.20
N MET A 77 -5.09 -13.78 -0.46
CA MET A 77 -4.42 -14.81 0.35
C MET A 77 -2.90 -14.68 0.29
N TYR A 78 -2.35 -14.42 -0.90
CA TYR A 78 -0.93 -14.12 -1.07
C TYR A 78 -0.53 -12.86 -0.28
N LEU A 79 -1.26 -11.76 -0.38
CA LEU A 79 -0.99 -10.56 0.42
C LEU A 79 -1.08 -10.84 1.93
N ASN A 80 -2.05 -11.65 2.35
CA ASN A 80 -2.21 -12.07 3.74
C ASN A 80 -0.98 -12.84 4.24
N SER A 81 -0.38 -13.69 3.39
CA SER A 81 0.86 -14.39 3.72
C SER A 81 2.02 -13.43 4.00
N LEU A 82 2.09 -12.27 3.33
CA LEU A 82 3.09 -11.24 3.64
C LEU A 82 2.86 -10.64 5.03
N PHE A 83 1.61 -10.42 5.44
CA PHE A 83 1.32 -9.95 6.80
C PHE A 83 1.70 -10.99 7.85
N ILE A 84 1.45 -12.28 7.59
CA ILE A 84 1.88 -13.37 8.46
C ILE A 84 3.41 -13.39 8.57
N ASN A 85 4.11 -13.37 7.44
CA ASN A 85 5.58 -13.48 7.41
C ASN A 85 6.28 -12.31 8.11
N TYR A 86 5.79 -11.08 7.94
CA TYR A 86 6.48 -9.88 8.44
C TYR A 86 5.95 -9.34 9.77
N PHE A 87 4.68 -9.58 10.07
CA PHE A 87 4.02 -9.05 11.27
C PHE A 87 3.50 -10.16 12.18
N ASN A 88 3.71 -11.44 11.85
CA ASN A 88 3.13 -12.58 12.57
C ASN A 88 1.63 -12.36 12.84
N HIS A 89 0.92 -11.87 11.82
CA HIS A 89 -0.48 -11.50 11.93
C HIS A 89 -1.24 -11.88 10.66
N GLU A 90 -2.28 -12.68 10.85
CA GLU A 90 -3.23 -13.05 9.81
C GLU A 90 -4.41 -12.07 9.80
N GLY A 91 -4.66 -11.47 8.65
CA GLY A 91 -5.86 -10.69 8.36
C GLY A 91 -7.06 -11.56 8.01
N ARG A 92 -8.24 -10.93 7.99
CA ARG A 92 -9.50 -11.61 7.65
C ARG A 92 -9.90 -11.26 6.23
N ILE A 93 -10.22 -12.26 5.43
CA ILE A 93 -10.71 -12.09 4.06
C ILE A 93 -12.23 -12.25 4.04
N TYR A 94 -12.94 -11.24 3.53
CA TYR A 94 -14.39 -11.26 3.37
C TYR A 94 -14.77 -11.11 1.90
N LYS A 95 -15.76 -11.87 1.42
CA LYS A 95 -16.43 -11.61 0.15
C LYS A 95 -17.52 -10.56 0.38
N ASP A 96 -17.52 -9.48 -0.39
CA ASP A 96 -18.64 -8.56 -0.40
C ASP A 96 -19.85 -9.27 -1.03
N LYS A 97 -21.03 -9.14 -0.41
CA LYS A 97 -22.24 -9.81 -0.88
C LYS A 97 -22.86 -9.13 -2.10
N ARG A 98 -22.46 -7.90 -2.42
CA ARG A 98 -23.06 -7.06 -3.46
C ARG A 98 -22.32 -7.13 -4.80
N ASN A 99 -21.09 -7.63 -4.81
CA ASN A 99 -20.23 -7.67 -5.97
C ASN A 99 -19.24 -8.86 -5.85
N GLU A 100 -18.54 -9.19 -6.93
CA GLU A 100 -17.51 -10.24 -6.94
C GLU A 100 -16.15 -9.70 -6.44
N VAL A 101 -16.15 -8.87 -5.39
CA VAL A 101 -14.94 -8.30 -4.79
C VAL A 101 -14.71 -8.90 -3.40
N TYR A 102 -13.45 -9.19 -3.10
CA TYR A 102 -12.99 -9.61 -1.78
C TYR A 102 -12.26 -8.46 -1.08
N SER A 103 -12.24 -8.50 0.24
CA SER A 103 -11.50 -7.55 1.08
C SER A 103 -10.64 -8.26 2.11
N LEU A 104 -9.36 -7.88 2.19
CA LEU A 104 -8.45 -8.28 3.26
C LEU A 104 -8.43 -7.19 4.33
N ILE A 105 -8.81 -7.53 5.55
CA ILE A 105 -8.95 -6.59 6.67
C ILE A 105 -7.91 -6.87 7.76
N ILE A 106 -7.10 -5.85 8.08
CA ILE A 106 -6.09 -5.85 9.13
C ILE A 106 -6.48 -4.80 10.20
N GLU A 107 -6.85 -5.27 11.39
CA GLU A 107 -7.28 -4.41 12.51
C GLU A 107 -6.25 -4.34 13.65
N VAL A 108 -4.96 -4.30 13.30
CA VAL A 108 -3.88 -4.16 14.28
C VAL A 108 -3.24 -2.78 14.20
N VAL A 109 -3.44 -1.99 15.26
CA VAL A 109 -3.00 -0.59 15.30
C VAL A 109 -1.48 -0.40 15.17
N ALA A 110 -0.67 -1.38 15.58
CA ALA A 110 0.77 -1.33 15.37
C ALA A 110 1.15 -1.46 13.88
N ILE A 111 0.44 -2.31 13.12
CA ILE A 111 0.62 -2.47 11.68
C ILE A 111 0.09 -1.23 10.96
N PHE A 112 -1.05 -0.70 11.38
CA PHE A 112 -1.58 0.56 10.86
C PHE A 112 -0.54 1.68 10.97
N PHE A 113 -0.02 1.93 12.18
CA PHE A 113 1.00 2.97 12.37
C PHE A 113 2.37 2.62 11.76
N TYR A 114 2.65 1.35 11.46
CA TYR A 114 3.82 0.99 10.67
C TYR A 114 3.77 1.69 9.30
N PHE A 115 2.68 1.51 8.56
CA PHE A 115 2.50 2.13 7.24
C PHE A 115 2.39 3.65 7.28
N VAL A 116 1.73 4.21 8.30
CA VAL A 116 1.75 5.67 8.52
C VAL A 116 3.19 6.19 8.68
N ASN A 117 4.03 5.48 9.45
CA ASN A 117 5.42 5.89 9.69
C ASN A 117 6.35 5.70 8.50
N ILE A 118 6.01 4.81 7.56
CA ILE A 118 6.69 4.70 6.27
C ILE A 118 6.39 5.95 5.43
N GLY A 119 5.17 6.48 5.56
CA GLY A 119 4.72 7.70 4.90
C GLY A 119 3.43 7.52 4.11
N LEU A 120 2.67 6.44 4.33
CA LEU A 120 1.38 6.27 3.67
C LEU A 120 0.31 7.18 4.29
N PRO A 121 -0.56 7.80 3.48
CA PRO A 121 -1.62 8.66 3.97
C PRO A 121 -2.71 7.85 4.69
N THR A 122 -3.47 8.54 5.54
CA THR A 122 -4.67 7.99 6.18
C THR A 122 -5.90 8.75 5.69
N GLY A 123 -7.01 8.05 5.48
CA GLY A 123 -8.25 8.63 4.96
C GLY A 123 -8.19 8.89 3.45
N LYS A 124 -9.11 9.72 2.96
CA LYS A 124 -9.09 10.16 1.55
C LYS A 124 -8.04 11.25 1.42
N SER A 125 -6.94 10.97 0.72
CA SER A 125 -5.98 11.99 0.33
C SER A 125 -6.18 12.35 -1.13
N GLU A 126 -6.17 13.66 -1.45
CA GLU A 126 -6.12 14.11 -2.84
C GLU A 126 -4.69 14.23 -3.35
N GLU A 127 -3.74 14.31 -2.42
CA GLU A 127 -2.31 14.40 -2.71
C GLU A 127 -1.62 13.13 -2.22
N GLU A 128 -1.03 12.41 -3.15
CA GLU A 128 -0.25 11.21 -2.90
C GLU A 128 1.16 11.42 -3.42
N PHE A 129 2.12 10.96 -2.64
CA PHE A 129 3.55 11.05 -2.92
C PHE A 129 4.21 9.72 -2.62
N VAL A 130 5.34 9.45 -3.26
CA VAL A 130 6.13 8.27 -2.95
C VAL A 130 6.81 8.48 -1.60
N PRO A 131 6.61 7.58 -0.61
CA PRO A 131 7.25 7.70 0.69
C PRO A 131 8.78 7.82 0.60
N LYS A 132 9.39 8.70 1.42
CA LYS A 132 10.84 8.99 1.35
C LYS A 132 11.72 7.73 1.45
N ILE A 133 11.34 6.77 2.29
CA ILE A 133 12.08 5.51 2.44
C ILE A 133 12.07 4.66 1.17
N ILE A 134 11.01 4.76 0.36
CA ILE A 134 10.88 4.12 -0.94
C ILE A 134 11.64 4.93 -2.00
N LYS A 135 11.47 6.26 -2.00
CA LYS A 135 12.14 7.19 -2.94
C LYS A 135 13.68 7.10 -2.88
N ASN A 136 14.23 6.91 -1.69
CA ASN A 136 15.68 6.88 -1.46
C ASN A 136 16.33 5.51 -1.74
N ASN A 137 15.56 4.49 -2.13
CA ASN A 137 16.10 3.16 -2.43
C ASN A 137 15.54 2.63 -3.74
N LYS A 138 16.42 2.42 -4.72
CA LYS A 138 16.01 2.01 -6.07
C LYS A 138 15.23 0.70 -6.10
N ASN A 139 15.61 -0.27 -5.29
CA ASN A 139 14.95 -1.57 -5.24
C ASN A 139 13.55 -1.45 -4.62
N TYR A 140 13.42 -0.68 -3.53
CA TYR A 140 12.12 -0.43 -2.92
C TYR A 140 11.20 0.31 -3.86
N PHE A 141 11.71 1.30 -4.59
CA PHE A 141 10.92 2.00 -5.59
C PHE A 141 10.38 1.04 -6.66
N ARG A 142 11.24 0.18 -7.24
CA ARG A 142 10.80 -0.79 -8.25
C ARG A 142 9.70 -1.71 -7.72
N GLN A 143 9.83 -2.19 -6.49
CA GLN A 143 8.83 -3.05 -5.85
C GLN A 143 7.52 -2.31 -5.59
N TYR A 144 7.60 -1.07 -5.11
CA TYR A 144 6.45 -0.19 -4.91
C TYR A 144 5.67 0.05 -6.22
N ILE A 145 6.36 0.33 -7.33
CA ILE A 145 5.72 0.44 -8.65
C ILE A 145 5.10 -0.90 -9.08
N GLY A 146 5.77 -2.02 -8.81
CA GLY A 146 5.20 -3.35 -9.06
C GLY A 146 3.86 -3.54 -8.35
N GLY A 147 3.77 -3.14 -7.08
CA GLY A 147 2.53 -3.17 -6.31
C GLY A 147 1.44 -2.27 -6.86
N LEU A 148 1.78 -1.05 -7.28
CA LEU A 148 0.84 -0.12 -7.93
C LEU A 148 0.34 -0.63 -9.28
N VAL A 149 1.20 -1.28 -10.06
CA VAL A 149 0.82 -1.82 -11.37
C VAL A 149 -0.06 -3.05 -11.22
N ASP A 150 0.20 -3.89 -10.21
CA ASP A 150 -0.64 -5.06 -9.92
C ASP A 150 -2.06 -4.66 -9.47
N THR A 151 -2.28 -3.41 -9.01
CA THR A 151 -3.61 -2.90 -8.61
C THR A 151 -4.23 -2.01 -9.69
N ASP A 152 -3.63 -0.86 -9.98
CA ASP A 152 -4.19 0.18 -10.88
C ASP A 152 -3.59 0.14 -12.29
N GLY A 153 -2.71 -0.82 -12.53
CA GLY A 153 -1.99 -0.95 -13.78
C GLY A 153 -2.69 -1.86 -14.78
N HIS A 154 -2.23 -1.73 -16.03
CA HIS A 154 -2.63 -2.61 -17.11
C HIS A 154 -1.42 -2.91 -18.01
N VAL A 155 -1.22 -4.18 -18.34
CA VAL A 155 -0.20 -4.63 -19.27
C VAL A 155 -0.78 -4.53 -20.68
N SER A 156 -0.44 -3.47 -21.43
CA SER A 156 -0.96 -3.30 -22.80
C SER A 156 -0.23 -4.14 -23.84
N SER A 157 1.01 -4.52 -23.55
CA SER A 157 1.80 -5.48 -24.33
C SER A 157 2.90 -6.06 -23.42
N PRO A 158 3.57 -7.15 -23.80
CA PRO A 158 4.65 -7.73 -22.99
C PRO A 158 5.74 -6.72 -22.59
N LYS A 159 5.93 -5.66 -23.39
CA LYS A 159 6.95 -4.62 -23.20
C LYS A 159 6.43 -3.32 -22.57
N ARG A 160 5.12 -3.14 -22.40
CA ARG A 160 4.54 -1.84 -22.00
C ARG A 160 3.52 -1.98 -20.87
N LEU A 161 3.68 -1.11 -19.88
CA LEU A 161 2.77 -0.97 -18.76
C LEU A 161 2.07 0.38 -18.83
N HIS A 162 0.80 0.37 -18.47
CA HIS A 162 -0.02 1.54 -18.22
C HIS A 162 -0.26 1.61 -16.72
N LEU A 163 -0.13 2.79 -16.14
CA LEU A 163 -0.53 3.04 -14.76
C LEU A 163 -1.45 4.25 -14.75
N LYS A 164 -2.68 4.08 -14.25
CA LYS A 164 -3.68 5.15 -14.11
C LYS A 164 -3.77 5.54 -12.64
N GLN A 165 -3.81 6.83 -12.33
CA GLN A 165 -3.87 7.36 -10.97
C GLN A 165 -4.71 8.64 -10.92
N LYS A 166 -5.33 8.92 -9.77
CA LYS A 166 -6.01 10.22 -9.54
C LYS A 166 -4.98 11.33 -9.33
N SER A 167 -3.88 11.06 -8.61
CA SER A 167 -2.82 12.03 -8.31
C SER A 167 -1.85 12.20 -9.50
N LYS A 168 -1.89 13.36 -10.15
CA LYS A 168 -0.88 13.74 -11.17
C LYS A 168 0.52 13.83 -10.57
N ASN A 169 0.62 14.35 -9.35
CA ASN A 169 1.90 14.57 -8.68
C ASN A 169 2.61 13.24 -8.39
N LEU A 170 1.86 12.21 -7.97
CA LEU A 170 2.38 10.86 -7.82
C LEU A 170 2.98 10.36 -9.13
N LEU A 171 2.26 10.50 -10.25
CA LEU A 171 2.77 10.08 -11.56
C LEU A 171 4.00 10.87 -12.01
N LEU A 172 4.10 12.16 -11.71
CA LEU A 172 5.29 12.97 -12.01
C LEU A 172 6.53 12.48 -11.23
N GLU A 173 6.37 12.13 -9.95
CA GLU A 173 7.46 11.52 -9.18
C GLU A 173 7.89 10.18 -9.77
N ILE A 174 6.91 9.36 -10.19
CA ILE A 174 7.16 8.06 -10.82
C ILE A 174 7.92 8.24 -12.15
N VAL A 175 7.48 9.17 -13.00
CA VAL A 175 8.16 9.48 -14.28
C VAL A 175 9.60 9.92 -14.05
N GLY A 176 9.82 10.84 -13.11
CA GLY A 176 11.17 11.32 -12.78
C GLY A 176 12.09 10.19 -12.29
N PHE A 177 11.57 9.31 -11.44
CA PHE A 177 12.31 8.14 -10.99
C PHE A 177 12.60 7.14 -12.11
N LEU A 178 11.60 6.80 -12.92
CA LEU A 178 11.77 5.84 -14.02
C LEU A 178 12.81 6.33 -15.03
N ASN A 179 12.71 7.60 -15.44
CA ASN A 179 13.64 8.19 -16.40
C ASN A 179 15.07 8.27 -15.83
N SER A 180 15.24 8.70 -14.57
CA SER A 180 16.57 8.71 -13.92
C SER A 180 17.18 7.31 -13.73
N ASN A 181 16.40 6.25 -13.92
CA ASN A 181 16.83 4.86 -13.81
C ASN A 181 16.83 4.11 -15.15
N GLY A 182 16.77 4.82 -16.29
CA GLY A 182 16.87 4.23 -17.63
C GLY A 182 15.63 3.43 -18.06
N VAL A 183 14.48 3.69 -17.44
CA VAL A 183 13.19 3.14 -17.85
C VAL A 183 12.43 4.23 -18.60
N ALA A 184 12.27 4.04 -19.92
CA ALA A 184 11.59 5.03 -20.73
C ALA A 184 10.13 5.18 -20.28
N CYS A 185 9.74 6.39 -19.88
CA CYS A 185 8.41 6.71 -19.40
C CYS A 185 7.88 7.99 -20.09
N ARG A 186 6.64 7.94 -20.57
CA ARG A 186 5.95 9.10 -21.14
C ARG A 186 5.42 10.01 -20.03
N TYR A 187 5.41 11.31 -20.30
CA TYR A 187 4.80 12.30 -19.41
C TYR A 187 3.31 12.00 -19.17
N PRO A 188 2.75 12.30 -17.96
CA PRO A 188 1.37 11.98 -17.64
C PRO A 188 0.37 12.66 -18.59
N LYS A 189 -0.60 11.89 -19.08
CA LYS A 189 -1.73 12.38 -19.88
C LYS A 189 -3.02 12.30 -19.07
N VAL A 190 -3.93 13.23 -19.31
CA VAL A 190 -5.26 13.23 -18.68
C VAL A 190 -6.22 12.33 -19.46
N ASN A 191 -7.09 11.65 -18.73
CA ASN A 191 -8.27 10.94 -19.21
C ASN A 191 -9.45 11.27 -18.28
N TYR A 192 -10.67 11.31 -18.79
CA TYR A 192 -11.85 11.60 -18.00
C TYR A 192 -12.66 10.31 -17.78
N THR A 193 -13.12 10.10 -16.56
CA THR A 193 -14.04 9.01 -16.21
C THR A 193 -15.12 9.62 -15.34
N ASP A 194 -16.38 9.54 -15.78
CA ASP A 194 -17.53 10.19 -15.14
C ASP A 194 -17.29 11.68 -14.85
N ASN A 195 -16.78 12.42 -15.83
CA ASN A 195 -16.37 13.83 -15.75
C ASN A 195 -15.29 14.16 -14.71
N LYS A 196 -14.64 13.14 -14.13
CA LYS A 196 -13.51 13.32 -13.20
C LYS A 196 -12.18 13.08 -13.92
N PRO A 197 -11.18 13.95 -13.73
CA PRO A 197 -9.87 13.76 -14.34
C PRO A 197 -9.09 12.65 -13.63
N TYR A 198 -8.53 11.76 -14.42
CA TYR A 198 -7.52 10.78 -14.04
C TYR A 198 -6.29 10.98 -14.93
N TRP A 199 -5.14 10.64 -14.41
CA TRP A 199 -3.88 10.73 -15.14
C TRP A 199 -3.36 9.33 -15.43
N TYR A 200 -2.65 9.16 -16.53
CA TYR A 200 -1.99 7.90 -16.83
C TYR A 200 -0.61 8.11 -17.45
N ILE A 201 0.28 7.15 -17.21
CA ILE A 201 1.61 7.07 -17.81
C ILE A 201 1.78 5.74 -18.53
N LEU A 202 2.68 5.72 -19.52
CA LEU A 202 3.13 4.50 -20.19
C LEU A 202 4.64 4.36 -20.00
N PHE A 203 5.10 3.16 -19.68
CA PHE A 203 6.52 2.88 -19.51
C PHE A 203 6.90 1.45 -19.85
N ASP A 204 8.19 1.18 -20.00
CA ASP A 204 8.70 -0.16 -20.31
C ASP A 204 8.43 -1.14 -19.15
N ASN A 205 8.03 -2.37 -19.48
CA ASN A 205 7.81 -3.44 -18.52
C ASN A 205 9.14 -3.98 -17.95
N LYS A 206 9.72 -3.24 -16.99
CA LYS A 206 10.98 -3.56 -16.30
C LYS A 206 10.81 -3.60 -14.76
N VAL A 207 9.58 -3.64 -14.28
CA VAL A 207 9.24 -3.68 -12.85
C VAL A 207 8.86 -5.10 -12.42
N PRO A 208 9.13 -5.49 -11.17
CA PRO A 208 8.84 -6.83 -10.65
C PRO A 208 7.34 -6.97 -10.33
N LEU A 209 6.54 -7.30 -11.34
CA LEU A 209 5.12 -7.66 -11.17
C LEU A 209 5.01 -8.99 -10.44
N ARG A 210 4.01 -9.13 -9.56
CA ARG A 210 3.76 -10.37 -8.82
C ARG A 210 2.41 -10.99 -9.19
N LEU A 211 1.51 -10.22 -9.76
CA LEU A 211 0.42 -10.78 -10.55
C LEU A 211 0.94 -11.08 -11.96
N LYS A 212 0.89 -12.36 -12.33
CA LYS A 212 0.91 -12.70 -13.75
C LYS A 212 -0.45 -12.27 -14.29
N SER A 213 -0.51 -11.20 -15.09
CA SER A 213 -1.65 -11.06 -16.01
C SER A 213 -1.78 -12.40 -16.74
N PRO A 214 -2.99 -12.96 -16.90
CA PRO A 214 -3.16 -14.08 -17.82
C PRO A 214 -2.58 -13.62 -19.17
N LEU A 215 -1.55 -14.34 -19.63
CA LEU A 215 -0.97 -14.17 -20.97
C LEU A 215 -2.04 -14.46 -22.02
#